data_AF-A0A6J8CYA2-F1
#
_entry.id   AF-A0A6J8CYA2-F1
#
_cell.length_a   1.000
_cell.length_b   1.000
_cell.length_c   1.000
_cell.angle_alpha   90.00
_cell.angle_beta   90.00
_cell.angle_gamma   90.00
#
_symmetry.space_group_name_H-M   'P 1'
#
loop_
_entity.id
_entity.type
_entity.pdbx_description
1 polymer ?
#
loop_
_entity_poly.entity_id
_entity_poly.type
_entity_poly.pdbx_seq_one_letter_code
_entity_poly.pdbx_strand_id
1 'polypeptide(L)'
;MPVVNKTSHIGIQRDSKDTTTSTIEENLKKARRTLYSLMHQGLRGENGLDPITSVSFLQTVLLPNGKNLDLITKQYKKIIKQILSLPVNVADPAIYIISGLLPAEAIIHKKALILFGSICRADCTATEWKIAERQLGIKTLKSNSWFIALKTIFFKYGIQDPYTSLFDKTITKMKWKHIINQKVNTYWTERIQQDTLMFSSLQYLGGMYRIGKCHPTATTCSANIRDISRIPIRLKILTGSYILQTKRAVFNNTNPDPTCMLCGKSDETLSHFLFVCTELDNIRMTLTREIIDVCSVLFAKYELNTNFDLLTILINPYYYCSQWNSENLISDIDQLLEPLCRCLCYNLHAKRYPSELLDIPTKSRTIRKLAN
;
A
#
# COMPACT_ATOMS: atom_id res chain seq x y z
N MET A 1 -48.57 3.15 -5.58
CA MET A 1 -47.48 3.85 -4.86
C MET A 1 -46.91 4.93 -5.79
N PRO A 2 -46.75 6.19 -5.35
CA PRO A 2 -46.14 7.21 -6.19
C PRO A 2 -44.71 6.82 -6.55
N VAL A 3 -44.38 6.92 -7.84
CA VAL A 3 -43.01 6.70 -8.34
C VAL A 3 -42.18 7.91 -7.94
N VAL A 4 -41.51 7.82 -6.80
CA VAL A 4 -40.62 8.89 -6.33
C VAL A 4 -39.29 8.75 -7.05
N ASN A 5 -39.03 9.64 -8.01
CA ASN A 5 -37.82 9.59 -8.86
C ASN A 5 -36.51 9.73 -8.08
N LYS A 6 -36.54 10.38 -6.91
CA LYS A 6 -35.42 10.53 -5.98
C LYS A 6 -35.88 10.31 -4.55
N THR A 7 -35.37 9.27 -3.88
CA THR A 7 -35.59 9.06 -2.44
C THR A 7 -34.26 9.05 -1.71
N SER A 8 -34.11 9.90 -0.70
CA SER A 8 -32.99 9.87 0.23
C SER A 8 -33.44 9.26 1.55
N HIS A 9 -32.91 8.09 1.92
CA HIS A 9 -33.17 7.49 3.23
C HIS A 9 -31.87 6.97 3.82
N ILE A 10 -31.50 7.45 5.02
CA ILE A 10 -30.27 7.11 5.75
C ILE A 10 -29.02 7.27 4.85
N GLY A 11 -28.89 8.44 4.21
CA GLY A 11 -27.75 8.74 3.33
C GLY A 11 -27.68 7.94 2.02
N ILE A 12 -28.65 7.06 1.74
CA ILE A 12 -28.77 6.36 0.46
C ILE A 12 -29.72 7.18 -0.42
N GLN A 13 -29.15 7.84 -1.44
CA GLN A 13 -29.93 8.44 -2.53
C GLN A 13 -30.22 7.37 -3.57
N ARG A 14 -31.50 7.06 -3.77
CA ARG A 14 -31.99 6.24 -4.88
C ARG A 14 -32.55 7.19 -5.92
N ASP A 15 -31.84 7.31 -7.04
CA ASP A 15 -32.32 8.01 -8.22
C ASP A 15 -32.69 6.95 -9.28
N SER A 16 -33.82 7.16 -9.95
CA SER A 16 -34.36 6.27 -10.98
C SER A 16 -33.54 6.29 -12.29
N LYS A 17 -32.73 7.33 -12.50
CA LYS A 17 -31.78 7.44 -13.62
C LYS A 17 -30.45 6.79 -13.25
N ASP A 18 -29.76 6.26 -14.25
CA ASP A 18 -28.51 5.48 -14.18
C ASP A 18 -27.32 6.29 -13.60
N THR A 19 -27.45 6.67 -12.35
CA THR A 19 -26.62 7.63 -11.59
C THR A 19 -25.57 6.94 -10.75
N THR A 20 -25.54 5.60 -10.71
CA THR A 20 -24.65 4.87 -9.80
C THR A 20 -23.18 5.22 -10.02
N THR A 21 -22.75 5.42 -11.26
CA THR A 21 -21.40 5.92 -11.60
C THR A 21 -21.20 7.35 -11.11
N SER A 22 -22.12 8.27 -11.39
CA SER A 22 -22.05 9.67 -10.93
C SER A 22 -21.99 9.79 -9.41
N THR A 23 -22.74 8.97 -8.66
CA THR A 23 -22.72 8.96 -7.20
C THR A 23 -21.40 8.41 -6.66
N ILE A 24 -20.84 7.36 -7.28
CA ILE A 24 -19.52 6.83 -6.90
C ILE A 24 -18.43 7.88 -7.16
N GLU A 25 -18.44 8.54 -8.31
CA GLU A 25 -17.49 9.60 -8.64
C GLU A 25 -17.60 10.79 -7.70
N GLU A 26 -18.83 11.22 -7.36
CA GLU A 26 -19.05 12.30 -6.41
C GLU A 26 -18.54 11.94 -5.00
N ASN A 27 -18.80 10.72 -4.54
CA ASN A 27 -18.30 10.23 -3.26
C ASN A 27 -16.76 10.14 -3.24
N LEU A 28 -16.16 9.66 -4.32
CA LEU A 28 -14.70 9.63 -4.47
C LEU A 28 -14.11 11.04 -4.52
N LYS A 29 -14.79 11.99 -5.18
CA LYS A 29 -14.39 13.40 -5.21
C LYS A 29 -14.48 14.04 -3.83
N LYS A 30 -15.55 13.77 -3.07
CA LYS A 30 -15.71 14.21 -1.67
C LYS A 30 -14.59 13.64 -0.80
N ALA A 31 -14.39 12.33 -0.82
CA ALA A 31 -13.34 11.70 -0.02
C ALA A 31 -11.94 12.21 -0.40
N ARG A 32 -11.66 12.44 -1.68
CA ARG A 32 -10.41 13.05 -2.14
C ARG A 32 -10.25 14.47 -1.61
N ARG A 33 -11.29 15.31 -1.66
CA ARG A 33 -11.28 16.67 -1.08
C ARG A 33 -11.02 16.63 0.42
N THR A 34 -11.66 15.71 1.14
CA THR A 34 -11.43 15.50 2.58
C THR A 34 -9.97 15.11 2.86
N LEU A 35 -9.39 14.20 2.07
CA LEU A 35 -7.97 13.86 2.21
C LEU A 35 -7.06 15.06 1.94
N TYR A 36 -7.34 15.88 0.92
CA TYR A 36 -6.60 17.12 0.68
C TYR A 36 -6.75 18.12 1.83
N SER A 37 -7.92 18.21 2.48
CA SER A 37 -8.07 19.11 3.64
C SER A 37 -7.32 18.62 4.87
N LEU A 38 -7.11 17.31 5.00
CA LEU A 38 -6.36 16.72 6.12
C LEU A 38 -4.84 16.75 5.88
N MET A 39 -4.40 16.77 4.62
CA MET A 39 -2.98 16.79 4.25
C MET A 39 -2.60 18.18 3.75
N HIS A 40 -1.87 18.94 4.57
CA HIS A 40 -1.66 20.38 4.37
C HIS A 40 -1.03 20.78 3.02
N GLN A 41 -0.18 19.90 2.44
CA GLN A 41 0.43 20.12 1.11
C GLN A 41 -0.13 19.16 0.04
N GLY A 42 -1.23 18.48 0.35
CA GLY A 42 -1.95 17.57 -0.53
C GLY A 42 -1.53 16.10 -0.44
N LEU A 43 -1.95 15.33 -1.45
CA LEU A 43 -1.82 13.86 -1.49
C LEU A 43 -0.46 13.35 -2.01
N ARG A 44 0.44 14.25 -2.42
CA ARG A 44 1.79 13.84 -2.83
C ARG A 44 2.59 13.66 -1.55
N GLY A 45 3.24 12.52 -1.34
CA GLY A 45 3.98 12.18 -0.11
C GLY A 45 5.22 13.02 0.19
N GLU A 46 5.25 14.26 -0.30
CA GLU A 46 6.07 15.37 0.20
C GLU A 46 5.29 16.22 1.22
N ASN A 47 4.09 15.78 1.61
CA ASN A 47 3.16 16.52 2.47
C ASN A 47 3.60 16.69 3.93
N GLY A 48 4.84 16.31 4.26
CA GLY A 48 5.41 16.35 5.60
C GLY A 48 4.82 15.31 6.54
N LEU A 49 3.95 14.42 6.06
CA LEU A 49 3.43 13.30 6.82
C LEU A 49 4.19 12.03 6.43
N ASP A 50 4.48 11.20 7.42
CA ASP A 50 4.98 9.87 7.15
C ASP A 50 3.89 9.03 6.46
N PRO A 51 4.27 8.03 5.65
CA PRO A 51 3.32 7.16 4.97
C PRO A 51 2.34 6.43 5.90
N ILE A 52 2.73 6.09 7.14
CA ILE A 52 1.86 5.36 8.07
C ILE A 52 0.69 6.24 8.48
N THR A 53 0.98 7.48 8.86
CA THR A 53 -0.04 8.48 9.21
C THR A 53 -0.95 8.76 8.03
N SER A 54 -0.40 8.87 6.81
CA SER A 54 -1.21 9.08 5.61
C SER A 54 -2.11 7.87 5.28
N VAL A 55 -1.63 6.66 5.50
CA VAL A 55 -2.38 5.41 5.34
C VAL A 55 -3.51 5.29 6.37
N SER A 56 -3.28 5.69 7.62
CA SER A 56 -4.30 5.66 8.68
C SER A 56 -5.46 6.63 8.38
N PHE A 57 -5.15 7.80 7.82
CA PHE A 57 -6.18 8.73 7.33
C PHE A 57 -7.00 8.13 6.18
N LEU A 58 -6.35 7.42 5.25
CA LEU A 58 -7.06 6.75 4.16
C LEU A 58 -8.06 5.71 4.68
N GLN A 59 -7.67 4.91 5.67
CA GLN A 59 -8.56 3.91 6.30
C GLN A 59 -9.77 4.55 6.98
N THR A 60 -9.58 5.75 7.56
CA THR A 60 -10.62 6.48 8.27
C THR A 60 -11.59 7.17 7.31
N VAL A 61 -11.08 7.82 6.25
CA VAL A 61 -11.86 8.69 5.37
C VAL A 61 -12.48 7.93 4.19
N LEU A 62 -11.73 6.99 3.62
CA LEU A 62 -12.11 6.35 2.37
C LEU A 62 -12.55 4.92 2.62
N LEU A 63 -13.82 4.77 2.97
CA LEU A 63 -14.50 3.49 3.00
C LEU A 63 -15.08 3.20 1.60
N PRO A 64 -14.49 2.27 0.82
CA PRO A 64 -15.01 1.94 -0.49
C PRO A 64 -16.44 1.39 -0.34
N ASN A 65 -17.39 2.10 -0.93
CA ASN A 65 -18.81 1.76 -0.96
C ASN A 65 -19.33 2.03 -2.38
N GLY A 66 -19.93 1.03 -3.03
CA GLY A 66 -20.55 1.18 -4.35
C GLY A 66 -20.62 -0.14 -5.11
N LYS A 67 -21.38 -0.15 -6.21
CA LYS A 67 -21.57 -1.35 -7.05
C LYS A 67 -20.45 -1.55 -8.08
N ASN A 68 -19.83 -0.46 -8.55
CA ASN A 68 -18.76 -0.53 -9.55
C ASN A 68 -17.40 -0.72 -8.84
N LEU A 69 -17.08 -1.98 -8.55
CA LEU A 69 -15.87 -2.37 -7.83
C LEU A 69 -14.59 -1.98 -8.58
N ASP A 70 -14.61 -2.03 -9.91
CA ASP A 70 -13.43 -1.76 -10.74
C ASP A 70 -13.01 -0.29 -10.66
N LEU A 71 -13.99 0.63 -10.79
CA LEU A 71 -13.73 2.06 -10.66
C LEU A 71 -13.21 2.41 -9.26
N ILE A 72 -13.84 1.84 -8.22
CA ILE A 72 -13.42 2.04 -6.83
C ILE A 72 -12.01 1.53 -6.62
N THR A 73 -11.70 0.32 -7.11
CA THR A 73 -10.38 -0.31 -6.97
C THR A 73 -9.31 0.50 -7.68
N LYS A 74 -9.57 0.96 -8.92
CA LYS A 74 -8.65 1.80 -9.68
C LYS A 74 -8.32 3.10 -8.94
N GLN A 75 -9.32 3.77 -8.39
CA GLN A 75 -9.12 5.03 -7.67
C GLN A 75 -8.47 4.81 -6.30
N TYR A 76 -8.82 3.73 -5.60
CA TYR A 76 -8.18 3.33 -4.34
C TYR A 76 -6.68 3.12 -4.53
N LYS A 77 -6.30 2.30 -5.52
CA LYS A 77 -4.89 2.06 -5.89
C LYS A 77 -4.16 3.35 -6.24
N LYS A 78 -4.80 4.23 -7.01
CA LYS A 78 -4.23 5.55 -7.37
C LYS A 78 -3.94 6.42 -6.15
N ILE A 79 -4.85 6.47 -5.17
CA ILE A 79 -4.66 7.24 -3.94
C ILE A 79 -3.51 6.66 -3.11
N ILE A 80 -3.43 5.33 -2.97
CA ILE A 80 -2.32 4.69 -2.25
C ILE A 80 -0.98 5.00 -2.93
N LYS A 81 -0.90 4.89 -4.26
CA LYS A 81 0.30 5.27 -5.03
C LYS A 81 0.72 6.71 -4.76
N GLN A 82 -0.24 7.65 -4.72
CA GLN A 82 0.04 9.06 -4.41
C GLN A 82 0.57 9.27 -2.99
N ILE A 83 -0.07 8.65 -2.00
CA ILE A 83 0.36 8.69 -0.59
C ILE A 83 1.79 8.17 -0.44
N LEU A 84 2.13 7.10 -1.15
CA LEU A 84 3.48 6.50 -1.13
C LEU A 84 4.49 7.23 -2.04
N SER A 85 4.09 8.33 -2.71
CA SER A 85 4.91 9.03 -3.72
C SER A 85 5.42 8.12 -4.85
N LEU A 86 4.63 7.12 -5.20
CA LEU A 86 4.92 6.13 -6.23
C LEU A 86 4.26 6.51 -7.58
N PRO A 87 4.92 6.24 -8.70
CA PRO A 87 4.33 6.39 -10.03
C PRO A 87 3.07 5.53 -10.23
N VAL A 88 2.18 5.95 -11.15
CA VAL A 88 0.89 5.26 -11.41
C VAL A 88 1.09 3.86 -11.98
N ASN A 89 2.18 3.63 -12.70
CA ASN A 89 2.54 2.36 -13.33
C ASN A 89 3.24 1.37 -12.37
N VAL A 90 3.47 1.72 -11.09
CA VAL A 90 3.99 0.76 -10.12
C VAL A 90 3.05 -0.43 -10.01
N ALA A 91 3.61 -1.64 -9.93
CA ALA A 91 2.86 -2.87 -9.77
C ALA A 91 1.94 -2.81 -8.53
N ASP A 92 0.69 -3.20 -8.72
CA ASP A 92 -0.32 -3.17 -7.66
C ASP A 92 0.01 -4.02 -6.42
N PRO A 93 0.63 -5.21 -6.49
CA PRO A 93 1.01 -5.93 -5.27
C PRO A 93 1.99 -5.13 -4.39
N ALA A 94 2.88 -4.33 -5.00
CA ALA A 94 3.87 -3.56 -4.27
C ALA A 94 3.24 -2.53 -3.33
N ILE A 95 2.18 -1.84 -3.79
CA ILE A 95 1.53 -0.83 -2.95
C ILE A 95 0.84 -1.46 -1.75
N TYR A 96 0.30 -2.67 -1.88
CA TYR A 96 -0.34 -3.37 -0.76
C TYR A 96 0.69 -3.90 0.24
N ILE A 97 1.81 -4.44 -0.22
CA ILE A 97 2.93 -4.84 0.64
C ILE A 97 3.44 -3.63 1.43
N ILE A 98 3.70 -2.52 0.74
CA ILE A 98 4.28 -1.33 1.36
C ILE A 98 3.32 -0.69 2.36
N SER A 99 2.04 -0.54 2.00
CA SER A 99 1.08 0.14 2.87
C SER A 99 0.45 -0.77 3.93
N GLY A 100 0.59 -2.10 3.82
CA GLY A 100 -0.14 -3.06 4.64
C GLY A 100 -1.67 -3.00 4.46
N LEU A 101 -2.16 -2.37 3.40
CA LEU A 101 -3.59 -2.20 3.17
C LEU A 101 -4.20 -3.41 2.48
N LEU A 102 -5.46 -3.67 2.78
CA LEU A 102 -6.26 -4.64 2.04
C LEU A 102 -6.76 -4.03 0.73
N PRO A 103 -6.87 -4.83 -0.35
CA PRO A 103 -7.55 -4.37 -1.57
C PRO A 103 -8.99 -3.90 -1.28
N ALA A 104 -9.47 -2.92 -2.05
CA ALA A 104 -10.81 -2.34 -1.85
C ALA A 104 -11.92 -3.40 -1.87
N GLU A 105 -11.79 -4.40 -2.76
CA GLU A 105 -12.65 -5.58 -2.81
C GLU A 105 -12.69 -6.32 -1.46
N ALA A 106 -11.54 -6.60 -0.87
CA ALA A 106 -11.45 -7.29 0.41
C ALA A 106 -12.17 -6.52 1.53
N ILE A 107 -12.02 -5.18 1.55
CA ILE A 107 -12.68 -4.31 2.51
C ILE A 107 -14.20 -4.37 2.36
N ILE A 108 -14.70 -4.30 1.12
CA ILE A 108 -16.14 -4.42 0.81
C ILE A 108 -16.65 -5.80 1.22
N HIS A 109 -15.92 -6.87 0.89
CA HIS A 109 -16.30 -8.23 1.23
C HIS A 109 -16.36 -8.43 2.75
N LYS A 110 -15.37 -7.95 3.51
CA LYS A 110 -15.39 -8.01 4.98
C LYS A 110 -16.64 -7.34 5.55
N LYS A 111 -17.00 -6.16 5.05
CA LYS A 111 -18.23 -5.46 5.50
C LYS A 111 -19.48 -6.28 5.18
N ALA A 112 -19.59 -6.84 3.98
CA ALA A 112 -20.72 -7.68 3.58
C ALA A 112 -20.84 -8.93 4.47
N LEU A 113 -19.71 -9.60 4.74
CA LEU A 113 -19.65 -10.78 5.60
C LEU A 113 -19.96 -10.45 7.07
N ILE A 114 -19.51 -9.30 7.58
CA ILE A 114 -19.83 -8.84 8.94
C ILE A 114 -21.32 -8.52 9.07
N LEU A 115 -21.90 -7.84 8.06
CA LEU A 115 -23.34 -7.57 8.00
C LEU A 115 -24.13 -8.88 7.99
N PHE A 116 -23.74 -9.84 7.15
CA PHE A 116 -24.38 -11.15 7.09
C PHE A 116 -24.32 -11.89 8.44
N GLY A 117 -23.18 -11.85 9.13
CA GLY A 117 -23.08 -12.41 10.47
C GLY A 117 -24.07 -11.80 11.46
N SER A 118 -24.38 -10.51 11.35
CA SER A 118 -25.42 -9.88 12.17
C SER A 118 -26.81 -10.41 11.83
N ILE A 119 -27.08 -10.73 10.56
CA ILE A 119 -28.33 -11.38 10.13
C ILE A 119 -28.42 -12.79 10.72
N CYS A 120 -27.36 -13.62 10.66
CA CYS A 120 -27.40 -14.98 11.23
C CYS A 120 -27.75 -15.03 12.72
N ARG A 121 -27.27 -14.02 13.47
CA ARG A 121 -27.52 -13.89 14.91
C ARG A 121 -28.85 -13.22 15.24
N ALA A 122 -29.57 -12.68 14.27
CA ALA A 122 -30.92 -12.18 14.51
C ALA A 122 -31.86 -13.33 14.87
N ASP A 123 -32.97 -12.98 15.51
CA ASP A 123 -34.09 -13.90 15.77
C ASP A 123 -34.62 -14.46 14.43
N CYS A 124 -35.01 -15.73 14.39
CA CYS A 124 -35.59 -16.33 13.17
C CYS A 124 -36.92 -15.67 12.77
N THR A 125 -37.57 -14.96 13.69
CA THR A 125 -38.76 -14.15 13.41
C THR A 125 -38.45 -12.86 12.67
N ALA A 126 -37.20 -12.37 12.72
CA ALA A 126 -36.78 -11.12 12.09
C ALA A 126 -36.89 -11.17 10.56
N THR A 127 -37.29 -10.04 9.97
CA THR A 127 -37.55 -9.93 8.53
C THR A 127 -36.29 -10.21 7.72
N GLU A 128 -35.14 -9.70 8.14
CA GLU A 128 -33.85 -9.87 7.48
C GLU A 128 -33.43 -11.34 7.47
N TRP A 129 -33.68 -12.06 8.57
CA TRP A 129 -33.36 -13.48 8.69
C TRP A 129 -34.23 -14.32 7.74
N LYS A 130 -35.56 -14.10 7.74
CA LYS A 130 -36.49 -14.79 6.82
C LYS A 130 -36.19 -14.52 5.35
N ILE A 131 -35.80 -13.28 5.03
CA ILE A 131 -35.37 -12.94 3.67
C ILE A 131 -34.09 -13.71 3.33
N ALA A 132 -33.10 -13.75 4.23
CA ALA A 132 -31.86 -14.47 3.99
C ALA A 132 -32.10 -15.96 3.75
N GLU A 133 -32.88 -16.62 4.61
CA GLU A 133 -33.26 -18.03 4.48
C GLU A 133 -33.88 -18.30 3.10
N ARG A 134 -34.94 -17.54 2.75
CA ARG A 134 -35.65 -17.71 1.48
C ARG A 134 -34.74 -17.48 0.27
N GLN A 135 -33.94 -16.41 0.29
CA GLN A 135 -33.08 -16.07 -0.85
C GLN A 135 -31.95 -17.09 -1.01
N LEU A 136 -31.35 -17.56 0.08
CA LEU A 136 -30.27 -18.54 0.04
C LEU A 136 -30.75 -19.95 -0.32
N GLY A 137 -31.98 -20.32 0.06
CA GLY A 137 -32.56 -21.62 -0.25
C GLY A 137 -33.12 -21.75 -1.67
N ILE A 138 -33.67 -20.68 -2.25
CA ILE A 138 -34.40 -20.76 -3.53
C ILE A 138 -33.57 -20.25 -4.71
N LYS A 139 -32.73 -19.23 -4.53
CA LYS A 139 -32.09 -18.57 -5.67
C LYS A 139 -30.90 -19.35 -6.21
N THR A 140 -30.82 -19.42 -7.54
CA THR A 140 -29.66 -19.96 -8.26
C THR A 140 -28.48 -18.98 -8.27
N LEU A 141 -27.26 -19.48 -8.48
CA LEU A 141 -26.02 -18.68 -8.60
C LEU A 141 -26.05 -17.60 -9.71
N LYS A 142 -26.95 -17.73 -10.70
CA LYS A 142 -27.11 -16.75 -11.79
C LYS A 142 -28.00 -15.56 -11.42
N SER A 143 -28.63 -15.54 -10.25
CA SER A 143 -29.57 -14.49 -9.90
C SER A 143 -28.88 -13.21 -9.41
N ASN A 144 -29.43 -12.05 -9.78
CA ASN A 144 -28.95 -10.74 -9.33
C ASN A 144 -29.46 -10.44 -7.90
N SER A 145 -28.91 -11.15 -6.92
CA SER A 145 -29.28 -11.03 -5.50
C SER A 145 -28.02 -10.83 -4.65
N TRP A 146 -28.12 -9.96 -3.63
CA TRP A 146 -27.02 -9.74 -2.69
C TRP A 146 -26.61 -11.01 -1.96
N PHE A 147 -27.56 -11.90 -1.65
CA PHE A 147 -27.28 -13.20 -1.01
C PHE A 147 -26.54 -14.17 -1.92
N ILE A 148 -26.74 -14.07 -3.24
CA ILE A 148 -25.97 -14.85 -4.21
C ILE A 148 -24.58 -14.28 -4.39
N ALA A 149 -24.43 -12.95 -4.41
CA ALA A 149 -23.11 -12.33 -4.34
C ALA A 149 -22.37 -12.77 -3.06
N LEU A 150 -23.05 -12.85 -1.91
CA LEU A 150 -22.46 -13.43 -0.69
C LEU A 150 -22.00 -14.88 -0.89
N LYS A 151 -22.79 -15.77 -1.50
CA LYS A 151 -22.34 -17.14 -1.81
C LYS A 151 -21.01 -17.15 -2.57
N THR A 152 -20.85 -16.28 -3.57
CA THR A 152 -19.58 -16.17 -4.32
C THR A 152 -18.41 -15.69 -3.43
N ILE A 153 -18.67 -14.77 -2.50
CA ILE A 153 -17.67 -14.28 -1.54
C ILE A 153 -17.27 -15.40 -0.57
N PHE A 154 -18.23 -16.16 -0.04
CA PHE A 154 -17.98 -17.30 0.84
C PHE A 154 -17.12 -18.36 0.14
N PHE A 155 -17.46 -18.70 -1.10
CA PHE A 155 -16.67 -19.61 -1.93
C PHE A 155 -15.24 -19.10 -2.16
N LYS A 156 -15.08 -17.83 -2.54
CA LYS A 156 -13.77 -17.19 -2.79
C LYS A 156 -12.81 -17.31 -1.60
N TYR A 157 -13.32 -17.20 -0.37
CA TYR A 157 -12.50 -17.25 0.85
C TYR A 157 -12.50 -18.62 1.55
N GLY A 158 -13.11 -19.65 0.95
CA GLY A 158 -13.20 -20.97 1.58
C GLY A 158 -13.89 -20.94 2.94
N ILE A 159 -14.98 -20.17 3.04
CA ILE A 159 -15.86 -20.09 4.22
C ILE A 159 -17.06 -21.03 4.00
N GLN A 160 -17.54 -21.65 5.07
CA GLN A 160 -18.70 -22.56 5.03
C GLN A 160 -19.94 -21.89 4.43
N ASP A 161 -20.70 -22.63 3.61
CA ASP A 161 -21.87 -22.09 2.89
C ASP A 161 -22.76 -21.18 3.77
N PRO A 162 -23.17 -20.00 3.26
CA PRO A 162 -23.93 -19.03 4.04
C PRO A 162 -25.27 -19.57 4.52
N TYR A 163 -25.90 -20.52 3.81
CA TYR A 163 -27.14 -21.15 4.26
C TYR A 163 -26.89 -21.96 5.53
N THR A 164 -25.85 -22.79 5.57
CA THR A 164 -25.49 -23.53 6.79
C THR A 164 -25.11 -22.60 7.93
N SER A 165 -24.38 -21.52 7.62
CA SER A 165 -24.00 -20.49 8.60
C SER A 165 -25.20 -19.73 9.19
N LEU A 166 -26.37 -19.75 8.55
CA LEU A 166 -27.58 -19.08 9.03
C LEU A 166 -28.20 -19.78 10.24
N PHE A 167 -28.03 -21.10 10.32
CA PHE A 167 -28.59 -21.96 11.38
C PHE A 167 -27.60 -22.21 12.53
N ASP A 168 -26.32 -21.85 12.37
CA ASP A 168 -25.33 -21.99 13.42
C ASP A 168 -25.47 -20.88 14.49
N LYS A 169 -26.29 -21.16 15.51
CA LYS A 169 -26.48 -20.27 16.66
C LYS A 169 -25.29 -20.27 17.63
N THR A 170 -24.30 -21.13 17.46
CA THR A 170 -23.13 -21.21 18.36
C THR A 170 -22.10 -20.10 18.10
N ILE A 171 -22.17 -19.44 16.94
CA ILE A 171 -21.15 -18.46 16.55
C ILE A 171 -21.43 -17.07 17.15
N THR A 172 -20.61 -16.69 18.12
CA THR A 172 -20.60 -15.34 18.69
C THR A 172 -20.11 -14.28 17.70
N LYS A 173 -20.47 -13.00 17.93
CA LYS A 173 -20.00 -11.87 17.11
C LYS A 173 -18.48 -11.80 17.00
N MET A 174 -17.77 -12.05 18.10
CA MET A 174 -16.30 -12.02 18.14
C MET A 174 -15.70 -13.18 17.34
N LYS A 175 -16.22 -14.41 17.54
CA LYS A 175 -15.80 -15.59 16.78
C LYS A 175 -16.05 -15.42 15.28
N TRP A 176 -17.21 -14.88 14.89
CA TRP A 176 -17.50 -14.55 13.48
C TRP A 176 -16.47 -13.58 12.91
N LYS A 177 -16.25 -12.44 13.58
CA LYS A 177 -15.29 -11.42 13.13
C LYS A 177 -13.87 -12.00 13.00
N HIS A 178 -13.47 -12.87 13.92
CA HIS A 178 -12.19 -13.55 13.88
C HIS A 178 -12.08 -14.47 12.65
N ILE A 179 -13.05 -15.35 12.42
CA ILE A 179 -13.08 -16.26 11.25
C ILE A 179 -13.01 -15.47 9.95
N ILE A 180 -13.84 -14.43 9.80
CA ILE A 180 -13.86 -13.60 8.59
C ILE A 180 -12.51 -12.90 8.39
N ASN A 181 -11.94 -12.31 9.46
CA ASN A 181 -10.64 -11.65 9.36
C ASN A 181 -9.54 -12.63 8.98
N GLN A 182 -9.50 -13.80 9.61
CA GLN A 182 -8.50 -14.83 9.33
C GLN A 182 -8.60 -15.29 7.88
N LYS A 183 -9.78 -15.76 7.44
CA LYS A 183 -9.97 -16.31 6.08
C LYS A 183 -9.69 -15.29 4.98
N VAL A 184 -10.21 -14.06 5.13
CA VAL A 184 -9.96 -12.99 4.15
C VAL A 184 -8.49 -12.56 4.16
N ASN A 185 -7.86 -12.44 5.34
CA ASN A 185 -6.47 -12.04 5.43
C ASN A 185 -5.55 -13.11 4.82
N THR A 186 -5.72 -14.38 5.17
CA THR A 186 -4.94 -15.49 4.61
C THR A 186 -5.01 -15.50 3.09
N TYR A 187 -6.22 -15.44 2.52
CA TYR A 187 -6.41 -15.42 1.06
C TYR A 187 -5.65 -14.26 0.40
N TRP A 188 -5.80 -13.04 0.92
CA TRP A 188 -5.16 -11.87 0.29
C TRP A 188 -3.66 -11.82 0.55
N THR A 189 -3.19 -12.35 1.68
CA THR A 189 -1.76 -12.50 1.95
C THR A 189 -1.11 -13.39 0.89
N GLU A 190 -1.65 -14.60 0.73
CA GLU A 190 -1.17 -15.56 -0.27
C GLU A 190 -1.28 -14.99 -1.68
N ARG A 191 -2.44 -14.41 -2.02
CA ARG A 191 -2.69 -13.86 -3.36
C ARG A 191 -1.70 -12.76 -3.73
N ILE A 192 -1.48 -11.79 -2.85
CA ILE A 192 -0.57 -10.67 -3.12
C ILE A 192 0.88 -11.15 -3.18
N GLN A 193 1.27 -12.13 -2.37
CA GLN A 193 2.59 -12.75 -2.46
C GLN A 193 2.79 -13.44 -3.81
N GLN A 194 1.82 -14.24 -4.27
CA GLN A 194 1.88 -14.88 -5.59
C GLN A 194 1.92 -13.84 -6.72
N ASP A 195 1.09 -12.80 -6.65
CA ASP A 195 1.11 -11.73 -7.64
C ASP A 195 2.46 -10.99 -7.65
N THR A 196 3.16 -10.89 -6.52
CA THR A 196 4.49 -10.24 -6.42
C THR A 196 5.56 -11.01 -7.19
N LEU A 197 5.53 -12.35 -7.14
CA LEU A 197 6.49 -13.21 -7.84
C LEU A 197 6.42 -13.06 -9.37
N MET A 198 5.30 -12.56 -9.89
CA MET A 198 5.11 -12.30 -11.33
C MET A 198 5.84 -11.04 -11.82
N PHE A 199 6.39 -10.21 -10.91
CA PHE A 199 7.06 -8.96 -11.26
C PHE A 199 8.54 -8.98 -10.86
N SER A 200 9.44 -9.12 -11.83
CA SER A 200 10.89 -9.05 -11.61
C SER A 200 11.34 -7.72 -11.00
N SER A 201 10.61 -6.63 -11.27
CA SER A 201 10.87 -5.31 -10.66
C SER A 201 10.70 -5.29 -9.14
N LEU A 202 10.04 -6.29 -8.55
CA LEU A 202 9.77 -6.41 -7.12
C LEU A 202 10.66 -7.45 -6.43
N GLN A 203 11.68 -7.99 -7.10
CA GLN A 203 12.54 -9.04 -6.56
C GLN A 203 13.19 -8.69 -5.20
N TYR A 204 13.43 -7.40 -4.94
CA TYR A 204 14.01 -6.92 -3.68
C TYR A 204 12.99 -6.53 -2.61
N LEU A 205 11.70 -6.45 -2.94
CA LEU A 205 10.66 -6.06 -1.98
C LEU A 205 10.47 -7.11 -0.89
N GLY A 206 10.73 -8.38 -1.20
CA GLY A 206 10.52 -9.50 -0.29
C GLY A 206 9.04 -9.80 -0.04
N GLY A 207 8.77 -10.97 0.57
CA GLY A 207 7.41 -11.51 0.73
C GLY A 207 6.61 -11.02 1.94
N MET A 208 7.00 -9.93 2.62
CA MET A 208 6.46 -9.56 3.94
C MET A 208 5.14 -8.77 3.90
N TYR A 209 4.14 -9.21 3.13
CA TYR A 209 2.84 -8.56 3.20
C TYR A 209 2.17 -8.83 4.56
N ARG A 210 2.08 -7.78 5.39
CA ARG A 210 1.45 -7.84 6.71
C ARG A 210 0.24 -6.89 6.75
N ILE A 211 -0.95 -7.45 6.71
CA ILE A 211 -2.20 -6.66 6.73
C ILE A 211 -2.28 -5.85 8.02
N GLY A 212 -2.50 -4.54 7.88
CA GLY A 212 -2.57 -3.56 8.96
C GLY A 212 -1.23 -3.00 9.42
N LYS A 213 -0.10 -3.46 8.87
CA LYS A 213 1.25 -2.95 9.19
C LYS A 213 1.94 -2.49 7.91
N CYS A 214 2.39 -1.23 7.87
CA CYS A 214 3.21 -0.74 6.77
C CYS A 214 4.56 -1.48 6.74
N HIS A 215 5.14 -1.58 5.55
CA HIS A 215 6.49 -2.09 5.40
C HIS A 215 7.49 -1.15 6.10
N PRO A 216 8.49 -1.66 6.84
CA PRO A 216 9.43 -0.81 7.59
C PRO A 216 10.19 0.22 6.75
N THR A 217 10.46 -0.05 5.46
CA THR A 217 11.05 0.97 4.56
C THR A 217 10.14 2.20 4.34
N ALA A 218 8.84 2.07 4.56
CA ALA A 218 7.89 3.19 4.52
C ALA A 218 7.72 3.88 5.88
N THR A 219 8.43 3.43 6.91
CA THR A 219 8.37 3.98 8.27
C THR A 219 9.64 4.74 8.62
N THR A 220 9.52 5.66 9.57
CA THR A 220 10.65 6.37 10.15
C THR A 220 10.44 6.47 11.66
N CYS A 221 11.50 6.27 12.43
CA CYS A 221 11.48 6.49 13.87
C CYS A 221 11.52 7.99 14.23
N SER A 222 11.92 8.85 13.29
CA SER A 222 12.02 10.30 13.48
C SER A 222 10.87 11.01 12.77
N ALA A 223 10.28 12.01 13.44
CA ALA A 223 9.38 12.99 12.81
C ALA A 223 10.15 14.06 11.99
N ASN A 224 11.40 13.78 11.62
CA ASN A 224 12.24 14.71 10.89
C ASN A 224 11.78 14.78 9.43
N ILE A 225 11.39 15.97 8.98
CA ILE A 225 10.94 16.23 7.61
C ILE A 225 11.99 15.77 6.59
N ARG A 226 13.30 15.94 6.90
CA ARG A 226 14.36 15.46 6.02
C ARG A 226 14.30 13.94 5.87
N ASP A 227 14.14 13.19 6.95
CA ASP A 227 14.06 11.72 6.87
C ASP A 227 12.80 11.26 6.13
N ILE A 228 11.66 11.92 6.36
CA ILE A 228 10.41 11.66 5.63
C ILE A 228 10.62 11.88 4.12
N SER A 229 11.32 12.95 3.72
CA SER A 229 11.61 13.24 2.31
C SER A 229 12.51 12.20 1.62
N ARG A 230 13.23 11.38 2.38
CA ARG A 230 14.07 10.29 1.84
C ARG A 230 13.26 9.04 1.49
N ILE A 231 12.12 8.83 2.13
CA ILE A 231 11.30 7.62 1.97
C ILE A 231 10.83 7.43 0.52
N PRO A 232 10.29 8.46 -0.19
CA PRO A 232 9.87 8.30 -1.58
C PRO A 232 10.96 7.74 -2.51
N ILE A 233 12.20 8.17 -2.34
CA ILE A 233 13.33 7.71 -3.17
C ILE A 233 13.61 6.23 -2.89
N ARG A 234 13.64 5.83 -1.62
CA ARG A 234 13.77 4.44 -1.20
C ARG A 234 12.66 3.56 -1.78
N LEU A 235 11.40 3.99 -1.67
CA LEU A 235 10.26 3.25 -2.21
C LEU A 235 10.31 3.15 -3.74
N LYS A 236 10.75 4.20 -4.45
CA LYS A 236 10.95 4.14 -5.90
C LYS A 236 12.03 3.12 -6.29
N ILE A 237 13.14 3.06 -5.57
CA ILE A 237 14.20 2.07 -5.81
C ILE A 237 13.67 0.66 -5.53
N LEU A 238 13.04 0.47 -4.36
CA LEU A 238 12.50 -0.80 -3.88
C LEU A 238 11.46 -1.42 -4.83
N THR A 239 10.60 -0.58 -5.42
CA THR A 239 9.54 -1.01 -6.36
C THR A 239 10.01 -1.12 -7.80
N GLY A 240 11.29 -0.84 -8.07
CA GLY A 240 11.82 -0.79 -9.42
C GLY A 240 11.19 0.32 -10.26
N SER A 241 10.69 1.39 -9.65
CA SER A 241 10.13 2.56 -10.35
C SER A 241 11.06 3.77 -10.40
N TYR A 242 12.23 3.68 -9.78
CA TYR A 242 13.29 4.68 -9.90
C TYR A 242 13.76 4.77 -11.35
N ILE A 243 13.75 6.00 -11.89
CA ILE A 243 13.96 6.27 -13.31
C ILE A 243 15.47 6.36 -13.56
N LEU A 244 16.06 5.31 -14.13
CA LEU A 244 17.45 5.24 -14.59
C LEU A 244 17.52 5.38 -16.13
N GLN A 245 18.68 5.72 -16.70
CA GLN A 245 18.81 5.87 -18.15
C GLN A 245 18.49 4.58 -18.90
N THR A 246 18.90 3.42 -18.40
CA THR A 246 18.49 2.11 -18.95
C THR A 246 16.97 1.93 -19.03
N LYS A 247 16.20 2.49 -18.09
CA LYS A 247 14.73 2.47 -18.15
C LYS A 247 14.17 3.52 -19.08
N ARG A 248 14.71 4.74 -19.06
CA ARG A 248 14.30 5.82 -19.99
C ARG A 248 14.50 5.38 -21.43
N ALA A 249 15.62 4.75 -21.70
CA ALA A 249 15.97 4.13 -22.96
C ALA A 249 14.86 3.19 -23.47
N VAL A 250 14.36 2.29 -22.62
CA VAL A 250 13.28 1.36 -23.00
C VAL A 250 11.96 2.09 -23.32
N PHE A 251 11.68 3.25 -22.71
CA PHE A 251 10.45 4.01 -22.96
C PHE A 251 10.55 4.97 -24.15
N ASN A 252 11.75 5.48 -24.45
CA ASN A 252 11.97 6.44 -25.52
C ASN A 252 12.33 5.69 -26.81
N ASN A 253 11.33 5.43 -27.65
CA ASN A 253 11.48 4.72 -28.94
C ASN A 253 12.41 5.42 -29.97
N THR A 254 12.93 6.61 -29.65
CA THR A 254 13.77 7.42 -30.53
C THR A 254 15.18 7.54 -29.95
N ASN A 255 16.08 6.68 -30.46
CA ASN A 255 17.50 6.59 -30.15
C ASN A 255 17.84 6.61 -28.64
N PRO A 256 17.50 5.54 -27.93
CA PRO A 256 17.70 5.50 -26.49
C PRO A 256 19.18 5.36 -26.12
N ASP A 257 19.71 6.35 -25.39
CA ASP A 257 21.04 6.28 -24.79
C ASP A 257 20.91 5.76 -23.34
N PRO A 258 21.31 4.51 -23.05
CA PRO A 258 21.28 3.94 -21.71
C PRO A 258 22.43 4.43 -20.83
N THR A 259 23.40 5.20 -21.36
CA THR A 259 24.61 5.57 -20.64
C THR A 259 24.33 6.48 -19.43
N CYS A 260 25.13 6.31 -18.39
CA CYS A 260 25.02 7.07 -17.16
C CYS A 260 25.29 8.57 -17.40
N MET A 261 24.32 9.41 -17.04
CA MET A 261 24.43 10.87 -17.16
C MET A 261 25.55 11.49 -16.32
N LEU A 262 26.02 10.77 -15.30
CA LEU A 262 27.05 11.26 -14.41
C LEU A 262 28.44 10.96 -14.98
N CYS A 263 28.75 9.69 -15.22
CA CYS A 263 30.09 9.30 -15.64
C CYS A 263 30.27 9.20 -17.17
N GLY A 264 29.19 9.05 -17.94
CA GLY A 264 29.24 8.89 -19.40
C GLY A 264 29.93 7.62 -19.91
N LYS A 265 30.23 6.64 -19.03
CA LYS A 265 31.09 5.49 -19.36
C LYS A 265 30.37 4.17 -19.60
N SER A 266 29.24 3.93 -18.95
CA SER A 266 28.51 2.66 -19.03
C SER A 266 27.01 2.85 -18.80
N ASP A 267 26.23 1.82 -19.13
CA ASP A 267 24.79 1.78 -18.89
C ASP A 267 24.41 2.06 -17.43
N GLU A 268 23.45 2.95 -17.23
CA GLU A 268 22.95 3.30 -15.90
C GLU A 268 21.96 2.23 -15.40
N THR A 269 22.48 1.07 -15.01
CA THR A 269 21.72 0.07 -14.28
C THR A 269 21.61 0.43 -12.80
N LEU A 270 20.73 -0.27 -12.05
CA LEU A 270 20.62 -0.05 -10.61
C LEU A 270 21.93 -0.38 -9.88
N SER A 271 22.60 -1.47 -10.29
CA SER A 271 23.92 -1.83 -9.77
C SER A 271 24.96 -0.76 -10.11
N HIS A 272 24.95 -0.23 -11.34
CA HIS A 272 25.87 0.85 -11.71
C HIS A 272 25.66 2.09 -10.84
N PHE A 273 24.41 2.52 -10.68
CA PHE A 273 24.06 3.68 -9.86
C PHE A 273 24.47 3.49 -8.38
N LEU A 274 24.21 2.32 -7.81
CA LEU A 274 24.47 2.04 -6.39
C LEU A 274 25.92 1.68 -6.08
N PHE A 275 26.72 1.19 -7.03
CA PHE A 275 28.06 0.65 -6.74
C PHE A 275 29.18 1.06 -7.70
N VAL A 276 28.90 1.32 -8.98
CA VAL A 276 29.96 1.38 -10.00
C VAL A 276 30.26 2.80 -10.48
N CYS A 277 29.28 3.71 -10.47
CA CYS A 277 29.43 5.04 -11.05
C CYS A 277 30.52 5.88 -10.36
N THR A 278 31.67 6.08 -11.01
CA THR A 278 32.85 6.77 -10.41
C THR A 278 32.56 8.15 -9.81
N GLU A 279 31.68 8.93 -10.43
CA GLU A 279 31.23 10.24 -9.91
C GLU A 279 30.51 10.21 -8.55
N LEU A 280 30.14 9.02 -8.09
CA LEU A 280 29.43 8.79 -6.82
C LEU A 280 30.33 8.11 -5.77
N ASP A 281 31.58 7.77 -6.08
CA ASP A 281 32.48 7.01 -5.19
C ASP A 281 32.68 7.70 -3.84
N ASN A 282 32.93 9.01 -3.85
CA ASN A 282 33.15 9.79 -2.63
C ASN A 282 31.95 9.74 -1.67
N ILE A 283 30.72 9.66 -2.20
CA ILE A 283 29.50 9.56 -1.40
C ILE A 283 29.32 8.14 -0.86
N ARG A 284 29.64 7.13 -1.68
CA ARG A 284 29.47 5.72 -1.32
C ARG A 284 30.46 5.24 -0.28
N MET A 285 31.75 5.51 -0.48
CA MET A 285 32.84 4.88 0.28
C MET A 285 32.62 4.92 1.80
N THR A 286 32.25 6.08 2.34
CA THR A 286 32.04 6.26 3.78
C THR A 286 30.84 5.45 4.26
N LEU A 287 29.66 5.65 3.67
CA LEU A 287 28.43 5.01 4.13
C LEU A 287 28.39 3.51 3.84
N THR A 288 28.97 3.06 2.72
CA THR A 288 29.04 1.63 2.39
C THR A 288 29.90 0.87 3.37
N ARG A 289 31.02 1.45 3.84
CA ARG A 289 31.84 0.83 4.89
C ARG A 289 31.07 0.68 6.20
N GLU A 290 30.43 1.77 6.66
CA GLU A 290 29.61 1.74 7.88
C GLU A 290 28.47 0.71 7.77
N ILE A 291 27.82 0.62 6.60
CA ILE A 291 26.78 -0.38 6.34
C ILE A 291 27.34 -1.80 6.47
N ILE A 292 28.49 -2.09 5.88
CA ILE A 292 29.13 -3.42 5.94
C ILE A 292 29.49 -3.77 7.39
N ASP A 293 30.05 -2.81 8.15
CA ASP A 293 30.43 -3.02 9.55
C ASP A 293 29.18 -3.32 10.41
N VAL A 294 28.12 -2.52 10.27
CA VAL A 294 26.84 -2.74 10.97
C VAL A 294 26.22 -4.08 10.56
N CYS A 295 26.21 -4.41 9.27
CA CYS A 295 25.70 -5.70 8.80
C CYS A 295 26.47 -6.87 9.40
N SER A 296 27.81 -6.79 9.44
CA SER A 296 28.65 -7.85 10.01
C SER A 296 28.34 -8.10 11.48
N VAL A 297 28.16 -7.04 12.27
CA VAL A 297 27.79 -7.14 13.69
C VAL A 297 26.38 -7.70 13.86
N LEU A 298 25.39 -7.18 13.12
CA LEU A 298 24.00 -7.64 13.22
C LEU A 298 23.87 -9.10 12.76
N PHE A 299 24.50 -9.47 11.66
CA PHE A 299 24.37 -10.80 11.10
C PHE A 299 25.06 -11.84 12.00
N ALA A 300 26.19 -11.49 12.61
CA ALA A 300 26.80 -12.33 13.65
C ALA A 300 25.91 -12.47 14.89
N LYS A 301 25.33 -11.36 15.38
CA LYS A 301 24.44 -11.35 16.56
C LYS A 301 23.19 -12.23 16.39
N TYR A 302 22.66 -12.29 15.17
CA TYR A 302 21.43 -13.03 14.86
C TYR A 302 21.67 -14.33 14.07
N GLU A 303 22.92 -14.81 14.01
CA GLU A 303 23.31 -16.05 13.32
C GLU A 303 22.84 -16.10 11.85
N LEU A 304 22.82 -14.95 11.17
CA LEU A 304 22.48 -14.85 9.76
C LEU A 304 23.66 -15.23 8.87
N ASN A 305 23.38 -15.70 7.66
CA ASN A 305 24.41 -16.03 6.69
C ASN A 305 25.27 -14.79 6.37
N THR A 306 26.57 -14.88 6.63
CA THR A 306 27.54 -13.81 6.37
C THR A 306 27.71 -13.52 4.87
N ASN A 307 27.34 -14.46 3.99
CA ASN A 307 27.29 -14.25 2.55
C ASN A 307 25.99 -13.53 2.16
N PHE A 308 25.90 -12.26 2.50
CA PHE A 308 24.78 -11.41 2.11
C PHE A 308 25.03 -10.68 0.79
N ASP A 309 23.98 -10.55 -0.02
CA ASP A 309 23.99 -9.66 -1.17
C ASP A 309 23.82 -8.22 -0.71
N LEU A 310 24.89 -7.43 -0.80
CA LEU A 310 24.90 -6.02 -0.43
C LEU A 310 23.88 -5.20 -1.25
N LEU A 311 23.62 -5.56 -2.51
CA LEU A 311 22.59 -4.89 -3.33
C LEU A 311 21.22 -5.05 -2.68
N THR A 312 20.88 -6.27 -2.27
CA THR A 312 19.64 -6.58 -1.56
C THR A 312 19.57 -5.83 -0.23
N ILE A 313 20.65 -5.75 0.56
CA ILE A 313 20.66 -4.98 1.82
C ILE A 313 20.41 -3.49 1.58
N LEU A 314 21.11 -2.89 0.60
CA LEU A 314 20.95 -1.47 0.31
C LEU A 314 19.53 -1.14 -0.15
N ILE A 315 18.90 -2.03 -0.91
CA ILE A 315 17.53 -1.84 -1.39
C ILE A 315 16.52 -2.14 -0.29
N ASN A 316 16.69 -3.22 0.46
CA ASN A 316 15.77 -3.66 1.49
C ASN A 316 16.50 -4.45 2.59
N PRO A 317 16.96 -3.79 3.67
CA PRO A 317 17.63 -4.49 4.75
C PRO A 317 16.71 -5.50 5.46
N TYR A 318 15.39 -5.34 5.34
CA TYR A 318 14.39 -6.25 5.90
C TYR A 318 14.15 -7.51 5.08
N TYR A 319 14.78 -7.64 3.90
CA TYR A 319 14.64 -8.83 3.05
C TYR A 319 15.01 -10.10 3.82
N TYR A 320 16.05 -10.05 4.65
CA TYR A 320 16.49 -11.17 5.46
C TYR A 320 15.64 -11.39 6.73
N CYS A 321 14.78 -10.43 7.12
CA CYS A 321 13.83 -10.60 8.21
C CYS A 321 12.64 -11.47 7.83
N SER A 322 12.37 -11.68 6.54
CA SER A 322 11.16 -12.42 6.12
C SER A 322 11.16 -13.88 6.55
N GLN A 323 12.34 -14.45 6.77
CA GLN A 323 12.50 -15.82 7.25
C GLN A 323 12.41 -15.93 8.78
N TRP A 324 12.57 -14.81 9.51
CA TRP A 324 12.75 -14.81 10.97
C TRP A 324 11.85 -13.74 11.60
N ASN A 325 10.76 -14.15 12.27
CA ASN A 325 9.85 -13.25 12.98
C ASN A 325 10.46 -12.62 14.26
N SER A 326 11.75 -12.24 14.22
CA SER A 326 12.44 -11.60 15.33
C SER A 326 12.13 -10.10 15.34
N GLU A 327 11.28 -9.67 16.27
CA GLU A 327 11.00 -8.24 16.48
C GLU A 327 12.26 -7.47 16.90
N ASN A 328 13.20 -8.12 17.60
CA ASN A 328 14.48 -7.54 17.99
C ASN A 328 15.36 -7.23 16.77
N LEU A 329 15.44 -8.14 15.79
CA LEU A 329 16.21 -7.90 14.56
C LEU A 329 15.63 -6.72 13.78
N ILE A 330 14.30 -6.63 13.66
CA ILE A 330 13.64 -5.51 12.98
C ILE A 330 13.96 -4.20 13.69
N SER A 331 13.88 -4.16 15.03
CA SER A 331 14.22 -2.99 15.82
C SER A 331 15.68 -2.56 15.63
N ASP A 332 16.62 -3.51 15.64
CA ASP A 332 18.04 -3.21 15.42
C ASP A 332 18.30 -2.69 13.99
N ILE A 333 17.64 -3.25 12.97
CA ILE A 333 17.72 -2.76 11.60
C ILE A 333 17.16 -1.33 11.50
N ASP A 334 16.00 -1.06 12.12
CA ASP A 334 15.37 0.26 12.13
C ASP A 334 16.28 1.32 12.74
N GLN A 335 17.03 0.97 13.78
CA GLN A 335 17.89 1.90 14.51
C GLN A 335 19.27 2.06 13.88
N LEU A 336 19.88 0.98 13.39
CA LEU A 336 21.30 0.97 13.02
C LEU A 336 21.52 0.95 11.52
N LEU A 337 20.73 0.18 10.76
CA LEU A 337 21.04 -0.13 9.36
C LEU A 337 20.20 0.65 8.34
N GLU A 338 18.87 0.67 8.49
CA GLU A 338 17.99 1.36 7.56
C GLU A 338 18.28 2.88 7.47
N PRO A 339 18.62 3.61 8.55
CA PRO A 339 19.00 5.01 8.45
C PRO A 339 20.21 5.24 7.54
N LEU A 340 21.21 4.34 7.57
CA LEU A 340 22.40 4.39 6.71
C LEU A 340 22.03 4.11 5.26
N CYS A 341 21.30 3.02 4.99
CA CYS A 341 20.83 2.67 3.64
C CYS A 341 19.99 3.81 3.03
N ARG A 342 19.12 4.41 3.84
CA ARG A 342 18.29 5.56 3.47
C ARG A 342 19.10 6.80 3.16
N CYS A 343 20.09 7.12 4.00
CA CYS A 343 20.99 8.24 3.79
C CYS A 343 21.79 8.07 2.50
N LEU A 344 22.35 6.88 2.28
CA LEU A 344 23.11 6.57 1.08
C LEU A 344 22.27 6.75 -0.19
N CYS A 345 21.12 6.08 -0.28
CA CYS A 345 20.24 6.17 -1.46
C CYS A 345 19.83 7.62 -1.75
N TYR A 346 19.53 8.40 -0.70
CA TYR A 346 19.19 9.80 -0.84
C TYR A 346 20.35 10.65 -1.35
N ASN A 347 21.55 10.50 -0.79
CA ASN A 347 22.72 11.28 -1.20
C ASN A 347 23.11 10.99 -2.66
N LEU A 348 23.00 9.73 -3.10
CA LEU A 348 23.21 9.35 -4.50
C LEU A 348 22.15 9.99 -5.42
N HIS A 349 20.88 9.96 -5.00
CA HIS A 349 19.79 10.62 -5.73
C HIS A 349 20.01 12.14 -5.83
N ALA A 350 20.37 12.77 -4.71
CA ALA A 350 20.64 14.19 -4.60
C ALA A 350 21.76 14.64 -5.55
N LYS A 351 22.86 13.88 -5.61
CA LYS A 351 23.96 14.15 -6.54
C LYS A 351 23.55 13.97 -8.00
N ARG A 352 22.65 13.01 -8.28
CA ARG A 352 22.13 12.74 -9.62
C ARG A 352 21.15 13.80 -10.12
N TYR A 353 20.33 14.36 -9.23
CA TYR A 353 19.31 15.36 -9.54
C TYR A 353 19.46 16.61 -8.67
N PRO A 354 20.53 17.40 -8.89
CA PRO A 354 20.79 18.59 -8.07
C PRO A 354 19.67 19.62 -8.16
N SER A 355 18.96 19.70 -9.29
CA SER A 355 17.83 20.60 -9.51
C SER A 355 16.58 20.25 -8.71
N GLU A 356 16.33 18.96 -8.43
CA GLU A 356 15.15 18.51 -7.69
C GLU A 356 15.23 18.85 -6.18
N LEU A 357 16.44 19.15 -5.67
CA LEU A 357 16.65 19.52 -4.26
C LEU A 357 16.41 21.00 -3.97
N LEU A 358 16.44 21.86 -5.00
CA LEU A 358 16.30 23.32 -4.85
C LEU A 358 14.87 23.73 -4.47
N ASP A 359 13.89 22.84 -4.65
CA ASP A 359 12.49 23.09 -4.33
C ASP A 359 12.10 22.68 -2.90
N ILE A 360 13.00 22.13 -2.08
CA ILE A 360 12.73 21.94 -0.66
C ILE A 360 12.84 23.32 0.00
N PRO A 361 11.73 23.95 0.44
CA PRO A 361 11.79 25.29 1.02
C PRO A 361 12.65 25.23 2.28
N THR A 362 13.88 25.73 2.19
CA THR A 362 14.68 26.03 3.36
C THR A 362 13.86 27.03 4.16
N LYS A 363 13.52 26.67 5.41
CA LYS A 363 12.77 27.54 6.33
C LYS A 363 13.64 28.77 6.67
N SER A 364 13.70 29.70 5.74
CA SER A 364 14.05 31.10 5.91
C SER A 364 12.89 31.92 5.35
N ARG A 365 11.66 31.60 5.78
CA ARG A 365 10.60 32.61 5.75
C ARG A 365 10.83 33.47 6.97
N THR A 366 11.61 34.53 6.78
CA THR A 366 11.62 35.70 7.65
C THR A 366 10.17 36.05 7.93
N ILE A 367 9.74 35.87 9.18
CA ILE A 367 8.46 36.38 9.66
C ILE A 367 8.59 37.90 9.50
N ARG A 368 8.03 38.46 8.41
CA ARG A 368 7.77 39.90 8.35
C ARG A 368 6.81 40.18 9.49
N LYS A 369 7.35 40.72 10.59
CA LYS A 369 6.56 41.40 11.61
C LYS A 369 5.74 42.45 10.87
N LEU A 370 4.43 42.25 10.80
CA LEU A 370 3.50 43.33 10.52
C LEU A 370 3.60 44.27 11.73
N ALA A 371 4.34 45.35 11.56
CA ALA A 371 4.24 46.51 12.42
C ALA A 371 2.93 47.21 12.05
N ASN A 372 1.98 47.21 12.99
CA ASN A 372 1.00 48.27 13.18
C ASN A 372 1.15 48.71 14.63
#